data_AF-A0A193BVI7-F1
#
_entry.id   AF-A0A193BVI7-F1
#
_cell.length_a   1.000
_cell.length_b   1.000
_cell.length_c   1.000
_cell.angle_alpha   90.00
_cell.angle_beta   90.00
_cell.angle_gamma   90.00
#
_symmetry.space_group_name_H-M   'P 1'
#
loop_
_entity.id
_entity.type
_entity.pdbx_description
1 polymer ?
#
loop_
_entity_poly.entity_id
_entity_poly.type
_entity_poly.pdbx_seq_one_letter_code
_entity_poly.pdbx_strand_id
1 'polypeptide(L)' 'MTEQTTTPEITTAALDDMRDVLVRDMGIVGAAHAPRDKVVARIAKEFGSMEHFLGHYGH' A
#
# COMPACT_ATOMS: atom_id res chain seq x y z
N MET A 1 -6.51 26.48 9.18
CA MET A 1 -6.62 25.29 8.31
C MET A 1 -6.08 24.15 9.14
N THR A 2 -6.92 23.24 9.63
CA THR A 2 -6.45 22.12 10.45
C THR A 2 -5.85 21.09 9.51
N GLU A 3 -4.53 21.04 9.48
CA GLU A 3 -3.77 19.96 8.84
C GLU A 3 -4.15 18.67 9.57
N GLN A 4 -5.10 17.91 9.03
CA GLN A 4 -5.36 16.56 9.49
C GLN A 4 -4.12 15.73 9.14
N THR A 5 -3.29 15.49 10.15
CA THR A 5 -2.33 14.39 10.15
C THR A 5 -3.13 13.08 10.23
N THR A 6 -3.86 12.78 9.15
CA THR A 6 -4.65 11.55 9.05
C THR A 6 -3.64 10.46 8.78
N THR A 7 -3.27 9.69 9.81
CA THR A 7 -2.67 8.37 9.59
C THR A 7 -3.54 7.68 8.56
N PRO A 8 -3.04 7.40 7.34
CA PRO A 8 -3.90 6.94 6.27
C PRO A 8 -4.52 5.62 6.71
N GLU A 9 -5.83 5.62 6.97
CA GLU A 9 -6.55 4.37 7.12
C GLU A 9 -6.44 3.64 5.78
N ILE A 10 -5.61 2.59 5.73
CA ILE A 10 -5.49 1.75 4.54
C ILE A 10 -6.87 1.16 4.28
N THR A 11 -7.58 1.71 3.31
CA THR A 11 -8.88 1.20 2.88
C THR A 11 -8.69 -0.16 2.21
N THR A 12 -9.76 -0.94 2.11
CA THR A 12 -9.72 -2.21 1.36
C THR A 12 -9.30 -2.00 -0.10
N ALA A 13 -9.69 -0.87 -0.71
CA ALA A 13 -9.27 -0.52 -2.07
C ALA A 13 -7.78 -0.23 -2.16
N ALA A 14 -7.22 0.57 -1.24
CA ALA A 14 -5.79 0.80 -1.18
C ALA A 14 -5.00 -0.50 -0.97
N LEU A 15 -5.51 -1.40 -0.13
CA LEU A 15 -4.88 -2.70 0.06
C LEU A 15 -4.90 -3.57 -1.19
N ASP A 16 -5.96 -3.51 -1.99
CA ASP A 16 -6.07 -4.25 -3.25
C ASP A 16 -5.07 -3.73 -4.28
N ASP A 17 -4.96 -2.40 -4.42
CA ASP A 17 -3.98 -1.75 -5.27
C ASP A 17 -2.53 -2.11 -4.89
N MET A 18 -2.23 -2.11 -3.58
CA MET A 18 -0.92 -2.57 -3.08
C MET A 18 -0.62 -4.02 -3.49
N ARG A 19 -1.62 -4.89 -3.46
CA ARG A 19 -1.44 -6.29 -3.90
C ARG A 19 -1.20 -6.34 -5.39
N ASP A 20 -1.95 -5.57 -6.17
CA ASP A 20 -1.78 -5.47 -7.62
C ASP A 20 -0.37 -5.02 -7.99
N VAL A 21 0.13 -3.93 -7.38
CA VAL A 21 1.50 -3.43 -7.59
C VAL A 21 2.55 -4.47 -7.20
N LEU A 22 2.41 -5.11 -6.03
CA LEU A 22 3.37 -6.14 -5.62
C LEU A 22 3.38 -7.34 -6.57
N VAL A 23 2.24 -7.71 -7.14
CA VAL A 23 2.14 -8.85 -8.06
C VAL A 23 2.61 -8.48 -9.47
N ARG A 24 2.15 -7.34 -10.00
CA ARG A 24 2.39 -6.93 -11.39
C ARG A 24 3.76 -6.29 -11.58
N ASP A 25 4.14 -5.33 -10.73
CA ASP A 25 5.41 -4.62 -10.87
C ASP A 25 6.57 -5.41 -10.27
N MET A 26 6.34 -6.07 -9.13
CA MET A 26 7.42 -6.79 -8.42
C MET A 26 7.41 -8.31 -8.62
N GLY A 27 6.40 -8.87 -9.29
CA GLY A 27 6.31 -10.32 -9.52
C GLY A 27 6.06 -11.14 -8.25
N ILE A 28 5.65 -10.50 -7.14
CA ILE A 28 5.43 -11.17 -5.85
C ILE A 28 4.01 -11.73 -5.84
N VAL A 29 3.79 -12.84 -6.53
CA VAL A 29 2.47 -13.49 -6.65
C VAL A 29 1.86 -13.85 -5.28
N GLY A 30 2.71 -14.13 -4.28
CA GLY A 30 2.27 -14.37 -2.90
C GLY A 30 1.62 -13.17 -2.21
N ALA A 31 1.77 -11.95 -2.74
CA ALA A 31 1.17 -10.75 -2.17
C ALA A 31 -0.36 -10.71 -2.36
N ALA A 32 -0.88 -11.29 -3.46
CA ALA A 32 -2.33 -11.36 -3.74
C ALA A 32 -3.14 -11.98 -2.59
N HIS A 33 -2.55 -12.98 -1.93
CA HIS A 33 -3.19 -13.70 -0.82
C HIS A 33 -2.59 -13.35 0.55
N ALA A 34 -1.63 -12.42 0.60
CA ALA A 34 -0.98 -12.05 1.84
C ALA A 34 -1.93 -11.27 2.76
N PRO A 35 -1.79 -11.43 4.09
CA PRO A 35 -2.54 -10.63 5.05
C PRO A 35 -2.15 -9.15 4.94
N ARG A 36 -3.09 -8.26 5.27
CA ARG A 36 -2.93 -6.80 5.18
C ARG A 36 -1.59 -6.31 5.74
N ASP A 37 -1.26 -6.72 6.96
CA ASP A 37 -0.01 -6.33 7.63
C ASP A 37 1.25 -6.63 6.81
N LYS A 38 1.28 -7.78 6.13
CA LYS A 38 2.44 -8.19 5.31
C LYS A 38 2.52 -7.37 4.02
N VAL A 39 1.38 -7.09 3.40
CA VAL A 39 1.30 -6.24 2.20
C VAL A 39 1.75 -4.83 2.55
N VAL A 40 1.24 -4.26 3.64
CA VAL A 40 1.59 -2.92 4.12
C VAL A 40 3.07 -2.82 4.48
N ALA A 41 3.60 -3.77 5.27
CA ALA A 41 5.02 -3.80 5.61
C ALA A 41 5.90 -3.94 4.36
N ARG A 42 5.47 -4.71 3.36
CA ARG A 42 6.22 -4.88 2.11
C ARG A 42 6.23 -3.58 1.31
N ILE A 43 5.08 -2.94 1.10
CA ILE A 43 5.01 -1.64 0.40
C ILE A 43 5.81 -0.57 1.14
N ALA A 44 5.67 -0.45 2.46
CA ALA A 44 6.45 0.50 3.25
C ALA A 44 7.96 0.25 3.11
N LYS A 45 8.39 -1.01 3.01
CA LYS A 45 9.80 -1.37 2.76
C LYS A 45 10.27 -0.98 1.36
N GLU A 46 9.46 -1.16 0.33
CA GLU A 46 9.88 -0.91 -1.06
C GLU A 46 9.75 0.57 -1.47
N PHE A 47 8.71 1.25 -0.99
CA PHE A 47 8.41 2.66 -1.32
C PHE A 47 8.84 3.64 -0.22
N GLY A 48 9.44 3.15 0.86
CA GLY A 48 9.95 3.93 1.99
C GLY A 48 8.87 4.48 2.93
N SER A 49 7.68 4.80 2.43
CA SER A 49 6.53 5.20 3.23
C SER A 49 5.20 4.89 2.54
N MET A 50 4.19 4.59 3.36
CA MET A 50 2.82 4.40 2.91
C MET A 50 2.23 5.67 2.27
N GLU A 51 2.58 6.84 2.77
CA GLU A 51 2.13 8.13 2.20
C GLU A 51 2.65 8.33 0.77
N HIS A 52 3.89 7.90 0.49
CA HIS A 52 4.45 7.99 -0.85
C HIS A 52 3.68 7.10 -1.81
N PHE A 53 3.39 5.87 -1.38
CA PHE A 53 2.61 4.93 -2.17
C PHE A 53 1.19 5.47 -2.44
N LEU A 54 0.47 5.90 -1.40
CA LEU A 54 -0.89 6.43 -1.56
C LEU A 54 -0.93 7.75 -2.33
N GLY A 55 0.11 8.58 -2.27
CA GLY A 55 0.22 9.78 -3.09
C GLY A 55 0.45 9.50 -4.58
N HIS A 56 0.98 8.33 -4.93
CA HIS A 56 1.28 7.93 -6.31
C HIS A 56 0.21 7.00 -6.91
N TYR A 57 -0.38 6.13 -6.10
CA TYR A 57 -1.32 5.08 -6.50
C TYR A 57 -2.71 5.20 -5.86
N GLY A 58 -2.90 6.09 -4.88
CA GLY A 58 -4.21 6.33 -4.29
C GLY A 58 -5.11 7.09 -5.25
N HIS A 59 -5.97 6.36 -5.94
CA HIS A 59 -7.05 6.88 -6.78
C HIS A 59 -8.38 6.97 -6.00
#